data_AF-A0A953U6X9-F1
#
_entry.id   AF-A0A953U6X9-F1
#
_cell.length_a   1.000
_cell.length_b   1.000
_cell.length_c   1.000
_cell.angle_alpha   90.00
_cell.angle_beta   90.00
_cell.angle_gamma   90.00
#
_symmetry.space_group_name_H-M   'P 1'
#
loop_
_entity.id
_entity.type
_entity.pdbx_description
1 polymer ?
#
loop_
_entity_poly.entity_id
_entity_poly.type
_entity_poly.pdbx_seq_one_letter_code
_entity_poly.pdbx_strand_id
1 'polypeptide(L)'
;MTAAAGMGAAAGLANFLIYWQQIPNREGASGYFAVTLIGFGLAGGIVVGLITALLVRSGFWKAQGFALGAVVLLTVVAGILAVVLDDNGPTLDGEKLVAEVELKCPAGWKPDNKGKWRDGSFCWIQEKAADGPQEVNPIVLGAFALKENDGQWSVSCAVPLTKSSKNRYLRVFVGRRADVTIRIPLPARPKAAHREWSPWSANGFLAQSNQPAAADYSFRYRVQAESAYDREHPDPAAAFQEARQRALAAMPKDAPVEQWLPFFENERGQAIAYSAGSYPEVEAVKAQPLALIPLLRSSDAATVRRAVFAAGALEQIPGPLIEPLAAAGRRTIEMMREARAGALPEDPDLGAEDRAYTFFFYWKLAMDRAGAAGAAARHAVMEQIRQAAGEGSGEGGIRRIAEETGKELGH
;
A
#
# COMPACT_ATOMS: atom_id res chain seq x y z
N MET A 1 -15.97 18.20 -41.28
CA MET A 1 -16.59 18.82 -40.09
C MET A 1 -17.08 17.77 -39.09
N THR A 2 -17.89 16.79 -39.51
CA THR A 2 -18.41 15.73 -38.62
C THR A 2 -17.30 14.90 -37.94
N ALA A 3 -16.20 14.61 -38.63
CA ALA A 3 -15.04 13.94 -38.07
C ALA A 3 -14.39 14.70 -36.90
N ALA A 4 -14.16 16.01 -37.07
CA ALA A 4 -13.61 16.88 -36.03
C ALA A 4 -14.58 17.03 -34.84
N ALA A 5 -15.89 17.11 -35.12
CA ALA A 5 -16.91 17.10 -34.07
C ALA A 5 -16.93 15.77 -33.30
N GLY A 6 -16.78 14.64 -34.00
CA GLY A 6 -16.65 13.32 -33.40
C GLY A 6 -15.43 13.19 -32.48
N MET A 7 -14.27 13.70 -32.90
CA MET A 7 -13.08 13.81 -32.04
C MET A 7 -13.36 14.61 -30.77
N GLY A 8 -13.93 15.82 -30.91
CA GLY A 8 -14.22 16.69 -29.77
C GLY A 8 -15.22 16.08 -28.79
N ALA A 9 -16.29 15.47 -29.30
CA ALA A 9 -17.29 14.79 -28.48
C ALA A 9 -16.68 13.58 -27.74
N ALA A 10 -15.84 12.79 -28.40
CA ALA A 10 -15.14 11.68 -27.79
C ALA A 10 -14.08 12.13 -26.76
N ALA A 11 -13.40 13.26 -26.98
CA ALA A 11 -12.51 13.85 -25.99
C ALA A 11 -13.27 14.25 -24.70
N GLY A 12 -14.43 14.90 -24.86
CA GLY A 12 -15.30 15.24 -23.74
C GLY A 12 -15.81 14.00 -23.00
N LEU A 13 -16.25 12.98 -23.73
CA LEU A 13 -16.67 11.70 -23.15
C LEU A 13 -15.52 10.99 -22.43
N ALA A 14 -14.32 10.96 -23.00
CA ALA A 14 -13.15 10.37 -22.36
C ALA A 14 -12.84 11.05 -21.04
N ASN A 15 -12.82 12.39 -21.02
CA ASN A 15 -12.61 13.15 -19.80
C ASN A 15 -13.68 12.87 -18.74
N PHE A 16 -14.95 12.78 -19.16
CA PHE A 16 -16.06 12.40 -18.28
C PHE A 16 -15.85 11.00 -17.69
N LEU A 17 -15.52 10.00 -18.50
CA LEU A 17 -15.33 8.62 -18.05
C LEU A 17 -14.09 8.45 -17.18
N ILE A 18 -12.98 9.13 -17.48
CA ILE A 18 -11.77 9.14 -16.64
C ILE A 18 -12.10 9.67 -15.25
N TYR A 19 -12.82 10.80 -15.18
CA TYR A 19 -13.23 11.38 -13.90
C TYR A 19 -14.22 10.49 -13.16
N TRP A 20 -15.25 10.02 -13.85
CA TRP A 20 -16.35 9.25 -13.25
C TRP A 20 -15.89 7.86 -12.78
N GLN A 21 -15.19 7.12 -13.62
CA GLN A 21 -14.70 5.76 -13.31
C GLN A 21 -13.36 5.76 -12.58
N GLN A 22 -12.82 6.94 -12.26
CA GLN A 22 -11.54 7.10 -11.56
C GLN A 22 -10.40 6.33 -12.23
N ILE A 23 -10.32 6.37 -13.56
CA ILE A 23 -9.29 5.65 -14.33
C ILE A 23 -7.91 6.15 -13.85
N PRO A 24 -7.04 5.27 -13.33
CA PRO A 24 -5.79 5.69 -12.71
C PRO A 24 -4.84 6.33 -13.73
N ASN A 25 -4.09 7.35 -13.30
CA ASN A 25 -3.02 7.95 -14.10
C ASN A 25 -1.71 7.14 -14.09
N ARG A 26 -1.68 6.00 -13.37
CA ARG A 26 -0.49 5.15 -13.29
C ARG A 26 -0.12 4.66 -14.69
N GLU A 27 1.15 4.83 -15.05
CA GLU A 27 1.69 4.43 -16.36
C GLU A 27 1.01 5.09 -17.58
N GLY A 28 0.26 6.19 -17.38
CA GLY A 28 -0.43 6.90 -18.46
C GLY A 28 -1.71 6.21 -18.97
N ALA A 29 -2.28 5.27 -18.22
CA ALA A 29 -3.47 4.51 -18.62
C ALA A 29 -4.65 5.40 -19.05
N SER A 30 -4.95 6.45 -18.27
CA SER A 30 -5.95 7.46 -18.63
C SER A 30 -5.64 8.18 -19.95
N GLY A 31 -4.38 8.50 -20.22
CA GLY A 31 -3.92 9.11 -21.46
C GLY A 31 -4.13 8.20 -22.67
N TYR A 32 -3.71 6.94 -22.58
CA TYR A 32 -3.94 5.94 -23.64
C TYR A 32 -5.43 5.72 -23.89
N PHE A 33 -6.22 5.64 -22.83
CA PHE A 33 -7.68 5.52 -22.92
C PHE A 33 -8.30 6.72 -23.68
N ALA A 34 -7.91 7.94 -23.32
CA ALA A 34 -8.41 9.15 -23.97
C ALA A 34 -8.04 9.23 -25.45
N VAL A 35 -6.77 8.98 -25.79
CA VAL A 35 -6.29 8.97 -27.19
C VAL A 35 -7.05 7.93 -28.01
N THR A 36 -7.26 6.74 -27.45
CA THR A 36 -8.00 5.67 -28.11
C THR A 36 -9.46 6.07 -28.37
N LEU A 37 -10.17 6.62 -27.39
CA LEU A 37 -11.53 7.10 -27.57
C LEU A 37 -11.62 8.24 -28.58
N ILE A 38 -10.69 9.21 -28.56
CA ILE A 38 -10.63 10.29 -29.55
C ILE A 38 -10.45 9.72 -30.97
N GLY A 39 -9.60 8.71 -31.13
CA GLY A 39 -9.43 7.99 -32.40
C GLY A 39 -10.73 7.33 -32.89
N PHE A 40 -11.48 6.67 -32.00
CA PHE A 40 -12.80 6.14 -32.33
C PHE A 40 -13.81 7.25 -32.67
N GLY A 41 -13.76 8.38 -31.98
CA GLY A 41 -14.56 9.56 -32.30
C GLY A 41 -14.30 10.11 -33.70
N LEU A 42 -13.02 10.18 -34.11
CA LEU A 42 -12.64 10.59 -35.46
C LEU A 42 -13.23 9.65 -36.52
N ALA A 43 -12.97 8.34 -36.37
CA ALA A 43 -13.44 7.32 -37.31
C ALA A 43 -14.97 7.28 -37.38
N GLY A 44 -15.64 7.28 -36.23
CA GLY A 44 -17.10 7.33 -36.14
C GLY A 44 -17.69 8.58 -36.79
N GLY A 45 -17.07 9.76 -36.59
CA GLY A 45 -17.51 10.99 -37.22
C GLY A 45 -17.36 11.00 -38.75
N ILE A 46 -16.36 10.31 -39.31
CA ILE A 46 -16.22 10.11 -40.77
C ILE A 46 -17.37 9.24 -41.28
N VAL A 47 -17.62 8.10 -40.63
CA VAL A 47 -18.68 7.16 -41.03
C VAL A 47 -20.06 7.81 -40.97
N VAL A 48 -20.38 8.48 -39.87
CA VAL A 48 -21.65 9.21 -39.71
C VAL A 48 -21.79 10.31 -40.77
N GLY A 49 -20.72 11.05 -41.04
CA GLY A 49 -20.71 12.06 -42.09
C GLY A 49 -21.02 11.48 -43.47
N LEU A 50 -20.40 10.36 -43.84
CA LEU A 50 -20.60 9.68 -45.11
C LEU A 50 -22.03 9.14 -45.25
N ILE A 51 -22.52 8.43 -44.23
CA ILE A 51 -23.89 7.89 -44.21
C ILE A 51 -24.91 9.03 -44.35
N THR A 52 -24.73 10.13 -43.60
CA THR A 52 -25.65 11.26 -43.66
C THR A 52 -25.62 11.94 -45.04
N ALA A 53 -24.44 12.06 -45.66
CA ALA A 53 -24.31 12.59 -47.01
C ALA A 53 -25.02 11.73 -48.07
N LEU A 54 -25.02 10.40 -47.89
CA LEU A 54 -25.69 9.47 -48.80
C LEU A 54 -27.21 9.44 -48.63
N LEU A 55 -27.70 9.55 -47.38
CA LEU A 55 -29.12 9.37 -47.07
C LEU A 55 -29.91 10.68 -47.08
N VAL A 56 -29.31 11.78 -46.64
CA VAL A 56 -30.02 13.06 -46.49
C VAL A 56 -29.90 13.87 -47.77
N ARG A 57 -30.89 13.72 -48.66
CA ARG A 57 -31.04 14.51 -49.90
C ARG A 57 -31.51 15.94 -49.60
N SER A 58 -30.66 16.72 -48.93
CA SER A 58 -30.92 18.12 -48.59
C SER A 58 -29.67 18.98 -48.81
N GLY A 59 -29.80 20.30 -48.64
CA GLY A 59 -28.66 21.20 -48.70
C GLY A 59 -27.60 20.88 -47.64
N PHE A 60 -26.33 21.22 -47.94
CA PHE A 60 -25.16 20.91 -47.12
C PHE A 60 -25.38 21.18 -45.62
N TRP A 61 -25.90 22.36 -45.25
CA TRP A 61 -26.10 22.74 -43.85
C TRP A 61 -27.13 21.88 -43.10
N LYS A 62 -28.18 21.43 -43.78
CA LYS A 62 -29.18 20.53 -43.18
C LYS A 62 -28.57 19.14 -42.97
N ALA A 63 -27.89 18.60 -43.99
CA ALA A 63 -27.17 17.32 -43.87
C ALA A 63 -26.08 17.37 -42.78
N GLN A 64 -25.32 18.47 -42.70
CA GLN A 64 -24.31 18.66 -41.66
C GLN A 64 -24.94 18.77 -40.26
N GLY A 65 -26.07 19.45 -40.12
CA GLY A 65 -26.83 19.53 -38.87
C GLY A 65 -27.29 18.15 -38.39
N PHE A 66 -27.84 17.32 -39.29
CA PHE A 66 -28.19 15.93 -38.96
C PHE A 66 -26.98 15.10 -38.55
N ALA A 67 -25.85 15.25 -39.24
CA ALA A 67 -24.63 14.51 -38.93
C ALA A 67 -24.07 14.89 -37.55
N LEU A 68 -24.07 16.19 -37.20
CA LEU A 68 -23.64 16.66 -35.87
C LEU A 68 -24.60 16.19 -34.77
N GLY A 69 -25.91 16.26 -35.01
CA GLY A 69 -26.91 15.75 -34.08
C GLY A 69 -26.75 14.25 -33.81
N ALA A 70 -26.45 13.47 -34.86
CA ALA A 70 -26.18 12.04 -34.73
C ALA A 70 -24.91 11.76 -33.90
N VAL A 71 -23.82 12.51 -34.11
CA VAL A 71 -22.61 12.39 -33.30
C VAL A 71 -22.91 12.66 -31.83
N VAL A 72 -23.58 13.77 -31.51
CA VAL A 72 -23.93 14.12 -30.12
C VAL A 72 -24.80 13.04 -29.48
N LEU A 73 -25.83 12.56 -30.19
CA LEU A 73 -26.70 11.50 -29.71
C LEU A 73 -25.93 10.23 -29.39
N LEU A 74 -25.05 9.78 -30.30
CA LEU A 74 -24.23 8.59 -30.10
C LEU A 74 -23.28 8.74 -28.91
N THR A 75 -22.67 9.92 -28.74
CA THR A 75 -21.78 10.20 -27.59
C THR A 75 -22.56 10.16 -26.27
N VAL A 76 -23.75 10.76 -26.21
CA VAL A 76 -24.60 10.73 -25.01
C VAL A 76 -25.03 9.30 -24.69
N VAL A 77 -25.47 8.53 -25.69
CA VAL A 77 -25.85 7.12 -25.51
C VAL A 77 -24.66 6.29 -25.02
N ALA A 78 -23.47 6.49 -25.58
CA ALA A 78 -22.26 5.81 -25.11
C ALA A 78 -21.92 6.13 -23.65
N GLY A 79 -22.03 7.41 -23.24
CA GLY A 79 -21.85 7.82 -21.86
C GLY A 79 -22.88 7.23 -20.90
N ILE A 80 -24.16 7.23 -21.27
CA ILE A 80 -25.22 6.61 -20.47
C ILE A 80 -25.00 5.11 -20.35
N LEU A 81 -24.68 4.43 -21.45
CA LEU A 81 -24.39 2.99 -21.42
C LEU A 81 -23.21 2.68 -20.51
N ALA A 82 -22.14 3.48 -20.56
CA ALA A 82 -20.99 3.29 -19.67
C ALA A 82 -21.38 3.42 -18.20
N VAL A 83 -22.27 4.35 -17.84
CA VAL A 83 -22.75 4.52 -16.45
C VAL A 83 -23.73 3.41 -16.05
N VAL A 84 -24.65 3.03 -16.92
CA VAL A 84 -25.67 2.00 -16.65
C VAL A 84 -25.06 0.60 -16.54
N LEU A 85 -24.02 0.33 -17.33
CA LEU A 85 -23.31 -0.95 -17.31
C LEU A 85 -22.22 -1.01 -16.24
N ASP A 86 -21.89 0.11 -15.59
CA ASP A 86 -20.90 0.14 -14.53
C ASP A 86 -21.48 -0.46 -13.24
N ASP A 87 -21.06 -1.69 -12.96
CA ASP A 87 -21.33 -2.34 -11.69
C ASP A 87 -20.43 -1.74 -10.60
N ASN A 88 -20.99 -0.82 -9.83
CA ASN A 88 -20.33 -0.19 -8.67
C ASN A 88 -20.41 -1.02 -7.38
N GLY A 89 -20.88 -2.26 -7.49
CA GLY A 89 -21.08 -3.15 -6.36
C GLY A 89 -22.39 -2.90 -5.60
N PRO A 90 -22.73 -3.78 -4.65
CA PRO A 90 -23.93 -3.63 -3.86
C PRO A 90 -23.79 -2.52 -2.82
N THR A 91 -24.85 -1.75 -2.65
CA THR A 91 -25.01 -0.79 -1.55
C THR A 91 -26.10 -1.24 -0.60
N LEU A 92 -26.02 -0.80 0.66
CA LEU A 92 -27.08 -0.96 1.66
C LEU A 92 -27.27 0.39 2.34
N ASP A 93 -28.50 0.91 2.34
CA ASP A 93 -28.82 2.26 2.82
C ASP A 93 -28.00 3.36 2.12
N GLY A 94 -27.64 3.14 0.85
CA GLY A 94 -26.86 4.09 0.05
C GLY A 94 -25.34 4.04 0.28
N GLU A 95 -24.87 3.27 1.26
CA GLU A 95 -23.45 3.14 1.56
C GLU A 95 -22.81 1.95 0.84
N LYS A 96 -21.53 2.11 0.48
CA LYS A 96 -20.69 1.02 -0.02
C LYS A 96 -20.51 -0.03 1.07
N LEU A 97 -20.39 -1.28 0.64
CA LEU A 97 -20.33 -2.43 1.52
C LEU A 97 -18.94 -3.04 1.57
N VAL A 98 -18.55 -3.44 2.77
CA VAL A 98 -17.35 -4.25 3.06
C VAL A 98 -17.82 -5.62 3.51
N ALA A 99 -17.28 -6.69 2.91
CA ALA A 99 -17.42 -8.03 3.45
C ALA A 99 -16.29 -8.27 4.44
N GLU A 100 -16.67 -8.46 5.70
CA GLU A 100 -15.74 -8.86 6.74
C GLU A 100 -15.83 -10.38 6.90
N VAL A 101 -14.69 -11.04 6.87
CA VAL A 101 -14.56 -12.48 7.06
C VAL A 101 -13.56 -12.73 8.17
N GLU A 102 -13.96 -13.53 9.13
CA GLU A 102 -13.09 -14.00 10.18
C GLU A 102 -12.78 -15.48 9.94
N LEU A 103 -11.49 -15.78 9.77
CA LEU A 103 -10.96 -17.12 9.63
C LEU A 103 -10.40 -17.56 10.98
N LYS A 104 -10.95 -18.62 11.55
CA LYS A 104 -10.41 -19.30 12.72
C LYS A 104 -9.43 -20.36 12.27
N CYS A 105 -8.17 -20.22 12.70
CA CYS A 105 -7.09 -21.14 12.39
C CYS A 105 -7.23 -22.46 13.18
N PRO A 106 -6.57 -23.56 12.77
CA PRO A 106 -6.56 -24.80 13.55
C PRO A 106 -5.95 -24.60 14.94
N ALA A 107 -6.29 -25.49 15.88
CA ALA A 107 -5.69 -25.48 17.21
C ALA A 107 -4.16 -25.67 17.12
N GLY A 108 -3.40 -24.89 17.91
CA GLY A 108 -1.93 -24.93 17.90
C GLY A 108 -1.28 -24.26 16.68
N TRP A 109 -2.06 -23.80 15.69
CA TRP A 109 -1.55 -22.97 14.61
C TRP A 109 -1.05 -21.64 15.17
N LYS A 110 0.10 -21.18 14.69
CA LYS A 110 0.67 -19.86 15.00
C LYS A 110 1.24 -19.26 13.72
N PRO A 111 1.17 -17.93 13.55
CA PRO A 111 1.82 -17.27 12.43
C PRO A 111 3.34 -17.46 12.54
N ASP A 112 3.96 -17.71 11.39
CA ASP A 112 5.41 -17.58 11.24
C ASP A 112 5.80 -16.09 11.20
N ASN A 113 7.09 -15.79 11.26
CA ASN A 113 7.59 -14.41 11.25
C ASN A 113 7.26 -13.71 9.93
N LYS A 114 7.25 -14.43 8.81
CA LYS A 114 6.73 -13.90 7.54
C LYS A 114 5.26 -13.48 7.68
N GLY A 115 4.41 -14.29 8.30
CA GLY A 115 2.99 -14.02 8.50
C GLY A 115 2.71 -12.87 9.46
N LYS A 116 3.65 -12.54 10.35
CA LYS A 116 3.57 -11.34 11.20
C LYS A 116 4.03 -10.08 10.47
N TRP A 117 4.73 -10.23 9.34
CA TRP A 117 5.24 -9.12 8.55
C TRP A 117 4.16 -8.54 7.61
N ARG A 118 4.18 -7.22 7.41
CA ARG A 118 3.17 -6.48 6.63
C ARG A 118 2.98 -7.03 5.23
N ASP A 119 4.08 -7.38 4.57
CA ASP A 119 4.04 -7.83 3.17
C ASP A 119 3.96 -9.37 3.07
N GLY A 120 3.97 -10.07 4.21
CA GLY A 120 3.88 -11.52 4.27
C GLY A 120 2.46 -12.04 4.51
N SER A 121 1.50 -11.17 4.79
CA SER A 121 0.11 -11.53 5.02
C SER A 121 -0.85 -10.55 4.37
N PHE A 122 -1.80 -11.09 3.61
CA PHE A 122 -2.76 -10.28 2.88
C PHE A 122 -4.00 -11.10 2.58
N CYS A 123 -5.09 -10.40 2.32
CA CYS A 123 -6.33 -11.00 1.87
C CYS A 123 -6.88 -10.22 0.67
N TRP A 124 -7.58 -10.92 -0.20
CA TRP A 124 -8.20 -10.30 -1.35
C TRP A 124 -9.39 -11.11 -1.84
N ILE A 125 -10.33 -10.42 -2.47
CA ILE A 125 -11.44 -11.05 -3.16
C ILE A 125 -11.13 -11.13 -4.66
N GLN A 126 -11.51 -12.24 -5.27
CA GLN A 126 -11.33 -12.51 -6.70
C GLN A 126 -12.61 -13.12 -7.30
N GLU A 127 -12.77 -12.97 -8.62
CA GLU A 127 -13.98 -13.39 -9.34
C GLU A 127 -14.05 -14.90 -9.55
N LYS A 128 -12.90 -15.54 -9.78
CA LYS A 128 -12.79 -16.98 -10.04
C LYS A 128 -12.09 -17.71 -8.89
N ALA A 129 -12.47 -18.96 -8.64
CA ALA A 129 -11.90 -19.79 -7.58
C ALA A 129 -10.42 -20.12 -7.81
N ALA A 130 -10.05 -20.37 -9.06
CA ALA A 130 -8.69 -20.72 -9.44
C ALA A 130 -7.85 -19.46 -9.66
N ASP A 131 -6.55 -19.60 -9.39
CA ASP A 131 -5.56 -18.57 -9.70
C ASP A 131 -5.48 -18.29 -11.20
N GLY A 132 -5.18 -17.05 -11.52
CA GLY A 132 -4.93 -16.60 -12.87
C GLY A 132 -4.27 -15.23 -12.87
N PRO A 133 -3.76 -14.78 -14.02
CA PRO A 133 -3.26 -13.42 -14.19
C PRO A 133 -4.32 -12.39 -13.78
N GLN A 134 -3.91 -11.23 -13.24
CA GLN A 134 -4.84 -10.19 -12.76
C GLN A 134 -5.77 -9.69 -13.86
N GLU A 135 -5.36 -9.75 -15.12
CA GLU A 135 -6.17 -9.38 -16.29
C GLU A 135 -7.37 -10.33 -16.47
N VAL A 136 -7.24 -11.58 -16.00
CA VAL A 136 -8.22 -12.65 -16.18
C VAL A 136 -8.96 -12.99 -14.88
N ASN A 137 -8.39 -12.61 -13.73
CA ASN A 137 -8.97 -12.75 -12.40
C ASN A 137 -8.61 -11.51 -11.55
N PRO A 138 -9.30 -10.38 -11.75
CA PRO A 138 -8.99 -9.15 -11.04
C PRO A 138 -9.16 -9.35 -9.53
N ILE A 139 -8.22 -8.77 -8.77
CA ILE A 139 -8.20 -8.87 -7.31
C ILE A 139 -8.53 -7.53 -6.68
N VAL A 140 -9.19 -7.58 -5.53
CA VAL A 140 -9.41 -6.41 -4.67
C VAL A 140 -8.83 -6.73 -3.31
N LEU A 141 -7.73 -6.06 -2.97
CA LEU A 141 -7.05 -6.21 -1.68
C LEU A 141 -7.95 -5.74 -0.54
N GLY A 142 -7.91 -6.47 0.58
CA GLY A 142 -8.61 -6.13 1.80
C GLY A 142 -7.68 -5.71 2.93
N ALA A 143 -8.28 -5.10 3.95
CA ALA A 143 -7.63 -4.92 5.24
C ALA A 143 -7.47 -6.28 5.92
N PHE A 144 -6.34 -6.47 6.59
CA PHE A 144 -5.94 -7.72 7.21
C PHE A 144 -5.53 -7.47 8.65
N ALA A 145 -6.04 -8.27 9.58
CA ALA A 145 -5.64 -8.25 10.98
C ALA A 145 -5.51 -9.66 11.52
N LEU A 146 -4.44 -9.90 12.27
CA LEU A 146 -4.20 -11.17 12.93
C LEU A 146 -4.41 -10.99 14.45
N LYS A 147 -5.21 -11.86 15.07
CA LYS A 147 -5.56 -11.78 16.49
C LYS A 147 -5.38 -13.13 17.17
N GLU A 148 -4.77 -13.13 18.35
CA GLU A 148 -4.72 -14.29 19.25
C GLU A 148 -5.69 -14.07 20.41
N ASN A 149 -6.64 -14.99 20.59
CA ASN A 149 -7.58 -14.98 21.70
C ASN A 149 -7.52 -16.35 22.39
N ASP A 150 -7.13 -16.39 23.67
CA ASP A 150 -7.05 -17.63 24.46
C ASP A 150 -6.25 -18.76 23.79
N GLY A 151 -5.13 -18.41 23.14
CA GLY A 151 -4.27 -19.36 22.41
C GLY A 151 -4.82 -19.83 21.06
N GLN A 152 -5.98 -19.33 20.65
CA GLN A 152 -6.56 -19.55 19.34
C GLN A 152 -6.29 -18.34 18.44
N TRP A 153 -5.60 -18.56 17.34
CA TRP A 153 -5.38 -17.54 16.32
C TRP A 153 -6.58 -17.42 15.38
N SER A 154 -6.86 -16.17 14.99
CA SER A 154 -7.89 -15.80 14.03
C SER A 154 -7.35 -14.70 13.11
N VAL A 155 -7.83 -14.71 11.87
CA VAL A 155 -7.53 -13.71 10.86
C VAL A 155 -8.81 -12.98 10.51
N SER A 156 -8.86 -11.65 10.68
CA SER A 156 -9.92 -10.82 10.12
C SER A 156 -9.47 -10.25 8.78
N CYS A 157 -10.33 -10.40 7.78
CA CYS A 157 -10.15 -9.94 6.41
C CYS A 157 -11.35 -9.08 6.04
N ALA A 158 -11.13 -7.84 5.64
CA ALA A 158 -12.20 -6.94 5.25
C ALA A 158 -11.96 -6.44 3.83
N VAL A 159 -12.82 -6.87 2.91
CA VAL A 159 -12.68 -6.59 1.47
C VAL A 159 -13.85 -5.73 0.98
N PRO A 160 -13.61 -4.62 0.26
CA PRO A 160 -14.68 -3.83 -0.30
C PRO A 160 -15.38 -4.60 -1.42
N LEU A 161 -16.70 -4.50 -1.47
CA LEU A 161 -17.54 -5.17 -2.44
C LEU A 161 -17.75 -4.29 -3.67
N THR A 162 -16.77 -4.24 -4.56
CA THR A 162 -16.78 -3.34 -5.73
C THR A 162 -17.62 -3.84 -6.91
N LYS A 163 -18.08 -5.10 -6.87
CA LYS A 163 -18.94 -5.71 -7.90
C LYS A 163 -20.12 -6.47 -7.27
N SER A 164 -21.24 -6.49 -7.98
CA SER A 164 -22.49 -7.18 -7.64
C SER A 164 -22.47 -8.67 -7.99
N SER A 165 -21.28 -9.27 -8.13
CA SER A 165 -21.16 -10.71 -8.40
C SER A 165 -21.75 -11.56 -7.27
N LYS A 166 -22.41 -12.65 -7.64
CA LYS A 166 -22.87 -13.69 -6.71
C LYS A 166 -21.71 -14.60 -6.26
N ASN A 167 -20.69 -14.77 -7.10
CA ASN A 167 -19.54 -15.58 -6.77
C ASN A 167 -18.43 -14.68 -6.22
N ARG A 168 -17.96 -15.01 -5.02
CA ARG A 168 -17.00 -14.24 -4.25
C ARG A 168 -16.02 -15.21 -3.63
N TYR A 169 -14.79 -15.19 -4.11
CA TYR A 169 -13.74 -16.05 -3.59
C TYR A 169 -12.77 -15.16 -2.82
N LEU A 170 -12.77 -15.30 -1.50
CA LEU A 170 -11.78 -14.64 -0.66
C LEU A 170 -10.58 -15.56 -0.54
N ARG A 171 -9.41 -15.06 -0.88
CA ARG A 171 -8.15 -15.72 -0.57
C ARG A 171 -7.49 -15.03 0.60
N VAL A 172 -6.99 -15.85 1.53
CA VAL A 172 -6.30 -15.41 2.73
C VAL A 172 -4.94 -16.07 2.74
N PHE A 173 -3.90 -15.24 2.74
CA PHE A 173 -2.51 -15.67 2.78
C PHE A 173 -1.87 -15.16 4.08
N VAL A 174 -1.25 -16.06 4.84
CA VAL A 174 -0.56 -15.73 6.09
C VAL A 174 0.79 -16.44 6.12
N GLY A 175 1.83 -15.69 5.73
CA GLY A 175 3.20 -16.17 5.71
C GLY A 175 3.38 -17.42 4.87
N ARG A 176 4.00 -18.46 5.43
CA ARG A 176 4.14 -19.77 4.77
C ARG A 176 3.15 -20.81 5.31
N ARG A 177 2.29 -20.40 6.26
CA ARG A 177 1.49 -21.32 7.09
C ARG A 177 0.03 -21.43 6.69
N ALA A 178 -0.51 -20.42 6.01
CA ALA A 178 -1.88 -20.44 5.52
C ALA A 178 -1.97 -19.84 4.12
N ASP A 179 -2.58 -20.59 3.21
CA ASP A 179 -3.01 -20.13 1.90
C ASP A 179 -4.35 -20.81 1.62
N VAL A 180 -5.44 -20.09 1.92
CA VAL A 180 -6.79 -20.65 1.87
C VAL A 180 -7.67 -19.81 0.97
N THR A 181 -8.48 -20.48 0.15
CA THR A 181 -9.50 -19.83 -0.67
C THR A 181 -10.88 -20.27 -0.21
N ILE A 182 -11.75 -19.29 0.03
CA ILE A 182 -13.07 -19.45 0.62
C ILE A 182 -14.10 -18.90 -0.35
N ARG A 183 -15.08 -19.70 -0.72
CA ARG A 183 -16.29 -19.20 -1.36
C ARG A 183 -17.20 -18.60 -0.29
N ILE A 184 -17.31 -17.28 -0.24
CA ILE A 184 -18.23 -16.61 0.69
C ILE A 184 -19.66 -16.83 0.19
N PRO A 185 -20.57 -17.43 0.98
CA PRO A 185 -21.94 -17.69 0.56
C PRO A 185 -22.82 -16.43 0.68
N LEU A 186 -22.36 -15.34 0.08
CA LEU A 186 -23.04 -14.05 0.10
C LEU A 186 -23.81 -13.83 -1.21
N PRO A 187 -25.09 -13.38 -1.16
CA PRO A 187 -25.82 -13.05 -2.38
C PRO A 187 -25.22 -11.83 -3.10
N ALA A 188 -25.53 -11.70 -4.39
CA ALA A 188 -25.12 -10.56 -5.22
C ALA A 188 -25.47 -9.19 -4.59
N ARG A 189 -26.61 -9.11 -3.91
CA ARG A 189 -27.10 -7.94 -3.18
C ARG A 189 -27.42 -8.33 -1.73
N PRO A 190 -26.45 -8.19 -0.80
CA PRO A 190 -26.67 -8.43 0.61
C PRO A 190 -27.82 -7.59 1.16
N LYS A 191 -28.57 -8.17 2.09
CA LYS A 191 -29.65 -7.50 2.85
C LYS A 191 -29.20 -7.24 4.28
N ALA A 192 -29.96 -6.44 5.02
CA ALA A 192 -29.71 -6.11 6.43
C ALA A 192 -29.40 -7.34 7.32
N ALA A 193 -30.03 -8.49 7.08
CA ALA A 193 -29.75 -9.74 7.80
C ALA A 193 -28.29 -10.23 7.69
N HIS A 194 -27.52 -9.78 6.70
CA HIS A 194 -26.11 -10.13 6.54
C HIS A 194 -25.18 -9.20 7.33
N ARG A 195 -25.71 -8.22 8.08
CA ARG A 195 -24.93 -7.39 9.02
C ARG A 195 -24.47 -8.18 10.23
N GLU A 196 -25.23 -9.20 10.59
CA GLU A 196 -24.89 -10.10 11.67
C GLU A 196 -23.86 -11.13 11.19
N TRP A 197 -22.98 -11.54 12.09
CA TRP A 197 -22.05 -12.63 11.83
C TRP A 197 -22.80 -13.91 11.50
N SER A 198 -22.42 -14.55 10.40
CA SER A 198 -22.85 -15.91 10.11
C SER A 198 -22.41 -16.87 11.24
N PRO A 199 -23.07 -18.03 11.38
CA PRO A 199 -22.48 -19.14 12.10
C PRO A 199 -21.10 -19.48 11.54
N TRP A 200 -20.23 -20.04 12.38
CA TRP A 200 -18.97 -20.63 11.93
C TRP A 200 -19.25 -21.78 10.97
N SER A 201 -18.53 -21.82 9.85
CA SER A 201 -18.66 -22.84 8.81
C SER A 201 -17.29 -23.39 8.45
N ALA A 202 -17.18 -24.72 8.35
CA ALA A 202 -16.07 -25.41 7.70
C ALA A 202 -16.34 -25.66 6.20
N ASN A 203 -17.54 -25.32 5.71
CA ASN A 203 -17.94 -25.52 4.32
C ASN A 203 -17.63 -24.28 3.49
N GLY A 204 -16.97 -24.46 2.34
CA GLY A 204 -16.69 -23.40 1.37
C GLY A 204 -15.21 -23.18 1.08
N PHE A 205 -14.31 -23.91 1.75
CA PHE A 205 -12.89 -23.96 1.38
C PHE A 205 -12.72 -24.69 0.05
N LEU A 206 -11.87 -24.14 -0.81
CA LEU A 206 -11.61 -24.66 -2.15
C LEU A 206 -10.16 -25.10 -2.26
N ALA A 207 -9.93 -26.19 -2.99
CA ALA A 207 -8.60 -26.62 -3.36
C ALA A 207 -7.94 -25.59 -4.28
N GLN A 208 -6.63 -25.44 -4.14
CA GLN A 208 -5.79 -24.68 -5.05
C GLN A 208 -5.00 -25.64 -5.94
N SER A 209 -4.44 -25.14 -7.06
CA SER A 209 -3.85 -25.97 -8.12
C SER A 209 -2.81 -27.00 -7.63
N ASN A 210 -2.20 -26.78 -6.46
CA ASN A 210 -1.22 -27.69 -5.84
C ASN A 210 -1.50 -27.98 -4.35
N GLN A 211 -2.66 -27.61 -3.82
CA GLN A 211 -2.99 -27.79 -2.40
C GLN A 211 -4.43 -28.26 -2.23
N PRO A 212 -4.69 -29.27 -1.38
CA PRO A 212 -6.05 -29.66 -1.06
C PRO A 212 -6.81 -28.50 -0.40
N ALA A 213 -8.14 -28.57 -0.42
CA ALA A 213 -8.94 -27.62 0.35
C ALA A 213 -8.52 -27.68 1.82
N ALA A 214 -8.41 -26.52 2.45
CA ALA A 214 -7.96 -26.42 3.83
C ALA A 214 -8.91 -27.20 4.75
N ALA A 215 -8.37 -28.22 5.43
CA ALA A 215 -9.05 -28.94 6.49
C ALA A 215 -8.78 -28.24 7.84
N ASP A 216 -9.70 -28.37 8.79
CA ASP A 216 -9.58 -27.86 10.17
C ASP A 216 -9.63 -26.33 10.36
N TYR A 217 -9.82 -25.58 9.28
CA TYR A 217 -10.19 -24.17 9.36
C TYR A 217 -11.71 -24.02 9.45
N SER A 218 -12.15 -22.91 10.05
CA SER A 218 -13.54 -22.47 9.95
C SER A 218 -13.58 -20.98 9.72
N PHE A 219 -14.63 -20.49 9.07
CA PHE A 219 -14.81 -19.06 8.87
C PHE A 219 -16.24 -18.64 9.20
N ARG A 220 -16.40 -17.37 9.48
CA ARG A 220 -17.68 -16.67 9.49
C ARG A 220 -17.54 -15.38 8.72
N TYR A 221 -18.66 -14.82 8.29
CA TYR A 221 -18.66 -13.57 7.54
C TYR A 221 -19.84 -12.69 7.94
N ARG A 222 -19.69 -11.39 7.71
CA ARG A 222 -20.76 -10.40 7.74
C ARG A 222 -20.50 -9.34 6.68
N VAL A 223 -21.48 -8.47 6.49
CA VAL A 223 -21.40 -7.32 5.60
C VAL A 223 -21.74 -6.08 6.39
N GLN A 224 -20.91 -5.06 6.29
CA GLN A 224 -21.17 -3.78 6.92
C GLN A 224 -20.93 -2.63 5.97
N ALA A 225 -21.52 -1.49 6.29
CA ALA A 225 -21.21 -0.25 5.59
C ALA A 225 -19.73 0.09 5.82
N GLU A 226 -19.07 0.63 4.79
CA GLU A 226 -17.67 1.04 4.85
C GLU A 226 -17.42 2.00 6.04
N SER A 227 -18.28 2.99 6.24
CA SER A 227 -18.17 3.92 7.36
C SER A 227 -18.29 3.25 8.73
N ALA A 228 -19.06 2.16 8.85
CA ALA A 228 -19.18 1.40 10.07
C ALA A 228 -17.92 0.56 10.33
N TYR A 229 -17.34 -0.02 9.27
CA TYR A 229 -16.06 -0.71 9.35
C TYR A 229 -14.95 0.22 9.83
N ASP A 230 -14.82 1.39 9.23
CA ASP A 230 -13.77 2.35 9.59
C ASP A 230 -13.89 2.85 11.03
N ARG A 231 -15.12 2.98 11.56
CA ARG A 231 -15.34 3.33 12.97
C ARG A 231 -14.95 2.20 13.93
N GLU A 232 -15.20 0.95 13.57
CA GLU A 232 -14.83 -0.23 14.38
C GLU A 232 -13.34 -0.55 14.29
N HIS A 233 -12.71 -0.22 13.16
CA HIS A 233 -11.32 -0.53 12.83
C HIS A 233 -10.61 0.75 12.37
N PRO A 234 -10.44 1.74 13.26
CA PRO A 234 -9.76 2.97 12.90
C PRO A 234 -8.35 2.66 12.38
N ASP A 235 -8.01 3.21 11.21
CA ASP A 235 -6.69 3.02 10.64
C ASP A 235 -5.61 3.55 11.61
N PRO A 236 -4.74 2.68 12.15
CA PRO A 236 -3.70 3.10 13.08
C PRO A 236 -2.77 4.14 12.47
N ALA A 237 -2.52 4.08 11.16
CA ALA A 237 -1.69 5.07 10.48
C ALA A 237 -2.40 6.43 10.44
N ALA A 238 -3.67 6.49 10.05
CA ALA A 238 -4.45 7.73 10.09
C ALA A 238 -4.54 8.33 11.51
N ALA A 239 -4.83 7.49 12.53
CA ALA A 239 -4.90 7.94 13.93
C ALA A 239 -3.54 8.46 14.43
N PHE A 240 -2.44 7.77 14.08
CA PHE A 240 -1.10 8.24 14.38
C PHE A 240 -0.78 9.57 13.69
N GLN A 241 -1.14 9.72 12.41
CA GLN A 241 -0.93 10.98 11.67
C GLN A 241 -1.73 12.14 12.27
N GLU A 242 -2.97 11.92 12.68
CA GLU A 242 -3.78 12.94 13.35
C GLU A 242 -3.16 13.35 14.70
N ALA A 243 -2.78 12.36 15.52
CA ALA A 243 -2.11 12.61 16.79
C ALA A 243 -0.77 13.35 16.60
N ARG A 244 0.00 12.96 15.59
CA ARG A 244 1.26 13.60 15.19
C ARG A 244 1.04 15.05 14.79
N GLN A 245 0.08 15.33 13.92
CA GLN A 245 -0.25 16.69 13.48
C GLN A 245 -0.66 17.58 14.65
N ARG A 246 -1.50 17.06 15.56
CA ARG A 246 -1.93 17.78 16.76
C ARG A 246 -0.74 18.09 17.68
N ALA A 247 0.14 17.12 17.89
CA ALA A 247 1.34 17.29 18.71
C ALA A 247 2.34 18.28 18.07
N LEU A 248 2.54 18.23 16.76
CA LEU A 248 3.36 19.20 16.04
C LEU A 248 2.80 20.63 16.12
N ALA A 249 1.47 20.78 15.99
CA ALA A 249 0.82 22.09 16.11
C ALA A 249 0.94 22.69 17.51
N ALA A 250 1.04 21.85 18.54
CA ALA A 250 1.23 22.26 19.93
C ALA A 250 2.70 22.44 20.33
N MET A 251 3.66 22.05 19.50
CA MET A 251 5.08 22.04 19.85
C MET A 251 5.67 23.46 19.85
N PRO A 252 6.25 23.94 20.97
CA PRO A 252 6.95 25.22 21.01
C PRO A 252 8.11 25.24 20.02
N LYS A 253 8.30 26.36 19.30
CA LYS A 253 9.39 26.49 18.30
C LYS A 253 10.78 26.38 18.92
N ASP A 254 10.91 26.71 20.20
CA ASP A 254 12.12 26.65 21.01
C ASP A 254 12.21 25.38 21.86
N ALA A 255 11.30 24.42 21.68
CA ALA A 255 11.36 23.14 22.37
C ALA A 255 12.70 22.43 22.08
N PRO A 256 13.30 21.77 23.08
CA PRO A 256 14.56 21.07 22.91
C PRO A 256 14.44 19.96 21.86
N VAL A 257 15.50 19.71 21.09
CA VAL A 257 15.54 18.73 19.99
C VAL A 257 15.03 17.34 20.41
N GLU A 258 15.26 16.94 21.65
CA GLU A 258 14.74 15.70 22.23
C GLU A 258 13.22 15.55 22.12
N GLN A 259 12.46 16.64 22.32
CA GLN A 259 10.99 16.63 22.22
C GLN A 259 10.51 16.49 20.77
N TRP A 260 11.34 16.83 19.78
CA TRP A 260 11.02 16.68 18.36
C TRP A 260 11.32 15.27 17.83
N LEU A 261 12.18 14.51 18.50
CA LEU A 261 12.62 13.18 18.06
C LEU A 261 11.47 12.18 17.75
N PRO A 262 10.37 12.12 18.53
CA PRO A 262 9.26 11.21 18.22
C PRO A 262 8.63 11.44 16.84
N PHE A 263 8.77 12.64 16.26
CA PHE A 263 8.21 12.97 14.94
C PHE A 263 9.01 12.43 13.77
N PHE A 264 10.20 11.87 13.99
CA PHE A 264 11.02 11.23 12.96
C PHE A 264 10.63 9.76 12.71
N GLU A 265 9.62 9.25 13.42
CA GLU A 265 9.12 7.89 13.31
C GLU A 265 7.63 7.85 13.00
N ASN A 266 7.20 6.80 12.29
CA ASN A 266 5.79 6.50 12.07
C ASN A 266 5.24 5.59 13.18
N GLU A 267 3.97 5.17 13.05
CA GLU A 267 3.27 4.29 13.99
C GLU A 267 3.94 2.93 14.20
N ARG A 268 4.86 2.56 13.31
CA ARG A 268 5.62 1.30 13.32
C ARG A 268 7.06 1.47 13.79
N GLY A 269 7.47 2.68 14.16
CA GLY A 269 8.86 2.97 14.47
C GLY A 269 9.79 2.93 13.24
N GLN A 270 9.25 3.07 12.03
CA GLN A 270 10.07 3.28 10.85
C GLN A 270 10.29 4.78 10.67
N ALA A 271 11.44 5.14 10.10
CA ALA A 271 11.75 6.53 9.81
C ALA A 271 10.74 7.13 8.82
N ILE A 272 10.32 8.37 9.07
CA ILE A 272 9.47 9.11 8.15
C ILE A 272 10.32 9.64 6.99
N ALA A 273 9.89 9.34 5.76
CA ALA A 273 10.51 9.91 4.57
C ALA A 273 10.04 11.37 4.39
N TYR A 274 10.98 12.30 4.52
CA TYR A 274 10.72 13.72 4.26
C TYR A 274 10.96 14.01 2.77
N SER A 275 9.90 14.42 2.07
CA SER A 275 10.02 14.95 0.70
C SER A 275 10.59 16.36 0.70
N ALA A 276 10.93 16.91 -0.47
CA ALA A 276 11.35 18.31 -0.58
C ALA A 276 10.27 19.25 0.00
N GLY A 277 10.54 19.80 1.18
CA GLY A 277 9.60 20.61 1.95
C GLY A 277 10.18 21.00 3.31
N SER A 278 9.61 22.05 3.92
CA SER A 278 9.98 22.51 5.26
C SER A 278 9.08 21.84 6.29
N TYR A 279 9.64 20.96 7.12
CA TYR A 279 8.94 20.31 8.22
C TYR A 279 9.42 20.89 9.55
N PRO A 280 8.52 21.29 10.48
CA PRO A 280 8.91 21.96 11.72
C PRO A 280 9.97 21.22 12.54
N GLU A 281 9.84 19.90 12.66
CA GLU A 281 10.77 19.01 13.35
C GLU A 281 12.14 18.95 12.67
N VAL A 282 12.18 18.99 11.34
CA VAL A 282 13.43 19.04 10.57
C VAL A 282 14.11 20.39 10.76
N GLU A 283 13.36 21.49 10.71
CA GLU A 283 13.88 22.83 10.93
C GLU A 283 14.39 23.02 12.37
N ALA A 284 13.72 22.45 13.37
CA ALA A 284 14.19 22.46 14.75
C ALA A 284 15.55 21.74 14.92
N VAL A 285 15.72 20.58 14.26
CA VAL A 285 16.98 19.85 14.26
C VAL A 285 18.07 20.60 13.48
N LYS A 286 17.74 21.22 12.34
CA LYS A 286 18.66 22.07 11.57
C LYS A 286 19.13 23.29 12.34
N ALA A 287 18.28 23.87 13.19
CA ALA A 287 18.63 25.02 14.01
C ALA A 287 19.62 24.66 15.14
N GLN A 288 19.58 23.42 15.64
CA GLN A 288 20.39 22.98 16.79
C GLN A 288 21.00 21.58 16.58
N PRO A 289 21.77 21.33 15.51
CA PRO A 289 22.19 19.97 15.16
C PRO A 289 23.07 19.34 16.24
N LEU A 290 23.89 20.14 16.94
CA LEU A 290 24.78 19.66 18.00
C LEU A 290 24.02 19.13 19.24
N ALA A 291 22.73 19.46 19.39
CA ALA A 291 21.89 18.89 20.44
C ALA A 291 21.66 17.37 20.25
N LEU A 292 21.93 16.83 19.06
CA LEU A 292 21.89 15.38 18.81
C LEU A 292 23.06 14.62 19.47
N ILE A 293 24.17 15.27 19.85
CA ILE A 293 25.34 14.59 20.44
C ILE A 293 24.98 13.76 21.69
N PRO A 294 24.36 14.34 22.74
CA PRO A 294 23.98 13.56 23.92
C PRO A 294 22.91 12.49 23.59
N LEU A 295 22.04 12.75 22.62
CA LEU A 295 20.95 11.84 22.23
C LEU A 295 21.49 10.60 21.48
N LEU A 296 22.50 10.77 20.63
CA LEU A 296 23.23 9.69 19.95
C LEU A 296 24.05 8.83 20.92
N ARG A 297 24.38 9.36 22.10
CA ARG A 297 25.11 8.67 23.18
C ARG A 297 24.19 8.10 24.26
N SER A 298 22.88 8.25 24.11
CA SER A 298 21.90 7.75 25.08
C SER A 298 22.00 6.23 25.22
N SER A 299 21.76 5.72 26.43
CA SER A 299 21.58 4.29 26.66
C SER A 299 20.20 3.78 26.19
N ASP A 300 19.25 4.69 25.95
CA ASP A 300 17.95 4.33 25.39
C ASP A 300 18.03 4.15 23.87
N ALA A 301 17.82 2.90 23.43
CA ALA A 301 17.85 2.53 22.03
C ALA A 301 16.81 3.28 21.18
N ALA A 302 15.65 3.65 21.76
CA ALA A 302 14.65 4.42 21.03
C ALA A 302 15.13 5.84 20.75
N THR A 303 15.75 6.50 21.74
CA THR A 303 16.37 7.82 21.59
C THR A 303 17.48 7.82 20.55
N VAL A 304 18.41 6.86 20.60
CA VAL A 304 19.51 6.76 19.61
C VAL A 304 18.95 6.56 18.19
N ARG A 305 17.97 5.68 18.01
CA ARG A 305 17.31 5.43 16.71
C ARG A 305 16.67 6.69 16.14
N ARG A 306 15.88 7.41 16.93
CA ARG A 306 15.27 8.68 16.51
C ARG A 306 16.31 9.75 16.22
N ALA A 307 17.39 9.83 17.00
CA ALA A 307 18.48 10.76 16.76
C ALA A 307 19.22 10.48 15.45
N VAL A 308 19.40 9.19 15.09
CA VAL A 308 19.94 8.79 13.77
C VAL A 308 18.98 9.18 12.63
N PHE A 309 17.67 8.97 12.79
CA PHE A 309 16.69 9.39 11.79
C PHE A 309 16.67 10.92 11.61
N ALA A 310 16.76 11.67 12.71
CA ALA A 310 16.89 13.12 12.70
C ALA A 310 18.19 13.60 12.03
N ALA A 311 19.33 12.96 12.31
CA ALA A 311 20.58 13.24 11.62
C ALA A 311 20.47 12.96 10.11
N GLY A 312 19.75 11.90 9.72
CA GLY A 312 19.42 11.58 8.34
C GLY A 312 18.51 12.61 7.63
N ALA A 313 17.98 13.62 8.33
CA ALA A 313 17.25 14.74 7.74
C ALA A 313 18.11 16.01 7.54
N LEU A 314 19.30 16.08 8.14
CA LEU A 314 20.23 17.21 7.98
C LEU A 314 20.92 17.17 6.61
N GLU A 315 21.01 18.29 5.90
CA GLU A 315 21.68 18.36 4.59
C GLU A 315 23.20 18.17 4.66
N GLN A 316 23.80 18.60 5.78
CA GLN A 316 25.22 18.45 6.08
C GLN A 316 25.37 18.04 7.54
N ILE A 317 26.29 17.12 7.84
CA ILE A 317 26.62 16.73 9.22
C ILE A 317 27.77 17.61 9.75
N PRO A 318 27.56 18.38 10.82
CA PRO A 318 28.63 19.10 11.50
C PRO A 318 29.73 18.16 12.01
N GLY A 319 30.99 18.58 11.92
CA GLY A 319 32.15 17.81 12.37
C GLY A 319 32.01 17.16 13.76
N PRO A 320 31.57 17.89 14.81
CA PRO A 320 31.40 17.32 16.14
C PRO A 320 30.36 16.19 16.27
N LEU A 321 29.47 16.03 15.29
CA LEU A 321 28.49 14.94 15.26
C LEU A 321 29.02 13.65 14.63
N ILE A 322 30.12 13.70 13.88
CA ILE A 322 30.62 12.55 13.11
C ILE A 322 30.99 11.37 14.01
N GLU A 323 31.71 11.61 15.11
CA GLU A 323 32.11 10.53 16.03
C GLU A 323 30.90 9.90 16.75
N PRO A 324 29.98 10.67 17.38
CA PRO A 324 28.76 10.11 17.96
C PRO A 324 27.90 9.34 16.95
N LEU A 325 27.78 9.84 15.73
CA LEU A 325 27.01 9.20 14.66
C LEU A 325 27.68 7.90 14.18
N ALA A 326 28.99 7.89 14.01
CA ALA A 326 29.73 6.67 13.69
C ALA A 326 29.60 5.63 14.81
N ALA A 327 29.67 6.05 16.07
CA ALA A 327 29.43 5.18 17.21
C ALA A 327 28.03 4.57 17.21
N ALA A 328 26.99 5.37 16.93
CA ALA A 328 25.61 4.92 16.82
C ALA A 328 25.41 3.89 15.68
N GLY A 329 26.19 3.98 14.60
CA GLY A 329 26.14 3.02 13.49
C GLY A 329 26.36 1.56 13.90
N ARG A 330 27.13 1.32 14.96
CA ARG A 330 27.35 -0.04 15.53
C ARG A 330 26.08 -0.67 16.08
N ARG A 331 25.04 0.13 16.40
CA ARG A 331 23.72 -0.38 16.81
C ARG A 331 23.07 -1.23 15.71
N THR A 332 23.41 -1.01 14.44
CA THR A 332 23.00 -1.90 13.33
C THR A 332 23.34 -3.36 13.63
N ILE A 333 24.54 -3.62 14.17
CA ILE A 333 25.00 -4.97 14.50
C ILE A 333 24.13 -5.61 15.59
N GLU A 334 23.78 -4.84 16.61
CA GLU A 334 22.90 -5.29 17.70
C GLU A 334 21.49 -5.58 17.18
N MET A 335 20.94 -4.72 16.32
CA MET A 335 19.62 -4.95 15.69
C MET A 335 19.63 -6.19 14.78
N MET A 336 20.72 -6.47 14.06
CA MET A 336 20.87 -7.72 13.30
C MET A 336 20.92 -8.95 14.22
N ARG A 337 21.60 -8.86 15.36
CA ARG A 337 21.62 -9.95 16.36
C ARG A 337 20.24 -10.17 16.97
N GLU A 338 19.52 -9.11 17.32
CA GLU A 338 18.14 -9.18 17.80
C GLU A 338 17.23 -9.85 16.77
N ALA A 339 17.36 -9.47 15.48
CA ALA A 339 16.60 -10.09 14.40
C ALA A 339 16.90 -11.58 14.24
N ARG A 340 18.18 -11.98 14.32
CA ARG A 340 18.59 -13.40 14.28
C ARG A 340 18.12 -14.18 15.51
N ALA A 341 18.11 -13.57 16.69
CA ALA A 341 17.65 -14.22 17.92
C ALA A 341 16.14 -14.54 17.89
N GLY A 342 15.35 -13.73 17.18
CA GLY A 342 13.93 -13.99 16.92
C GLY A 342 13.64 -14.93 15.74
N ALA A 343 14.65 -15.26 14.94
CA ALA A 343 14.52 -16.09 13.75
C ALA A 343 14.59 -17.59 14.10
N LEU A 344 13.84 -18.41 13.36
CA LEU A 344 14.08 -19.85 13.25
C LEU A 344 14.84 -20.12 11.94
N PRO A 345 15.55 -21.27 11.79
CA PRO A 345 16.34 -21.57 10.59
C PRO A 345 15.60 -21.38 9.25
N GLU A 346 14.29 -21.59 9.24
CA GLU A 346 13.43 -21.44 8.05
C GLU A 346 12.38 -20.33 8.20
N ASP A 347 12.53 -19.44 9.19
CA ASP A 347 11.56 -18.38 9.50
C ASP A 347 12.27 -17.12 10.04
N PRO A 348 12.97 -16.36 9.18
CA PRO A 348 13.65 -15.14 9.58
C PRO A 348 12.64 -14.10 10.10
N ASP A 349 13.02 -13.35 11.14
CA ASP A 349 12.25 -12.19 11.60
C ASP A 349 12.41 -11.01 10.64
N LEU A 350 11.70 -11.09 9.51
CA LEU A 350 11.75 -10.09 8.44
C LEU A 350 11.41 -8.68 8.96
N GLY A 351 10.57 -8.57 9.99
CA GLY A 351 10.24 -7.28 10.57
C GLY A 351 11.37 -6.70 11.40
N ALA A 352 12.06 -7.49 12.20
CA ALA A 352 13.27 -7.06 12.88
C ALA A 352 14.41 -6.74 11.90
N GLU A 353 14.56 -7.54 10.85
CA GLU A 353 15.55 -7.28 9.80
C GLU A 353 15.25 -5.97 9.04
N ASP A 354 13.99 -5.68 8.70
CA ASP A 354 13.60 -4.44 8.04
C ASP A 354 13.83 -3.21 8.93
N ARG A 355 13.61 -3.33 10.26
CA ARG A 355 13.98 -2.29 11.22
C ARG A 355 15.50 -2.07 11.25
N ALA A 356 16.30 -3.15 11.25
CA ALA A 356 17.76 -3.05 11.21
C ALA A 356 18.23 -2.36 9.91
N TYR A 357 17.65 -2.73 8.77
CA TYR A 357 17.95 -2.12 7.48
C TYR A 357 17.55 -0.65 7.43
N THR A 358 16.36 -0.30 7.95
CA THR A 358 15.91 1.10 8.01
C THR A 358 16.86 1.95 8.86
N PHE A 359 17.28 1.46 10.02
CA PHE A 359 18.28 2.14 10.84
C PHE A 359 19.62 2.31 10.10
N PHE A 360 20.13 1.24 9.49
CA PHE A 360 21.34 1.26 8.69
C PHE A 360 21.28 2.29 7.56
N PHE A 361 20.18 2.30 6.79
CA PHE A 361 19.99 3.21 5.66
C PHE A 361 20.07 4.68 6.10
N TYR A 362 19.36 5.07 7.17
CA TYR A 362 19.39 6.45 7.65
C TYR A 362 20.71 6.83 8.31
N TRP A 363 21.37 5.91 9.02
CA TRP A 363 22.72 6.11 9.51
C TRP A 363 23.71 6.34 8.36
N LYS A 364 23.66 5.49 7.33
CA LYS A 364 24.50 5.62 6.13
C LYS A 364 24.23 6.95 5.43
N LEU A 365 22.97 7.30 5.20
CA LEU A 365 22.58 8.58 4.59
C LEU A 365 23.15 9.77 5.37
N ALA A 366 23.08 9.75 6.71
CA ALA A 366 23.68 10.79 7.53
C ALA A 366 25.22 10.81 7.39
N MET A 367 25.90 9.66 7.43
CA MET A 367 27.35 9.58 7.23
C MET A 367 27.80 10.00 5.83
N ASP A 368 27.00 9.74 4.79
CA ASP A 368 27.26 10.21 3.42
C ASP A 368 27.25 11.75 3.37
N ARG A 369 26.37 12.39 4.13
CA ARG A 369 26.29 13.86 4.29
C ARG A 369 27.36 14.46 5.19
N ALA A 370 28.16 13.64 5.88
CA ALA A 370 29.41 14.08 6.51
C ALA A 370 30.56 14.22 5.50
N GLY A 371 30.40 13.70 4.28
CA GLY A 371 31.37 13.80 3.20
C GLY A 371 32.75 13.24 3.57
N ALA A 372 33.82 13.90 3.10
CA ALA A 372 35.20 13.48 3.32
C ALA A 372 35.58 13.41 4.82
N ALA A 373 35.02 14.30 5.65
CA ALA A 373 35.31 14.33 7.08
C ALA A 373 34.79 13.08 7.82
N GLY A 374 33.70 12.47 7.33
CA GLY A 374 33.12 11.25 7.89
C GLY A 374 33.63 9.95 7.25
N ALA A 375 34.34 10.01 6.12
CA ALA A 375 34.64 8.84 5.29
C ALA A 375 35.39 7.73 6.04
N ALA A 376 36.43 8.07 6.81
CA ALA A 376 37.22 7.08 7.55
C ALA A 376 36.40 6.40 8.65
N ALA A 377 35.64 7.17 9.42
CA ALA A 377 34.77 6.64 10.48
C ALA A 377 33.63 5.78 9.90
N ARG A 378 33.02 6.22 8.79
CA ARG A 378 32.02 5.46 8.05
C ARG A 378 32.58 4.12 7.59
N HIS A 379 33.72 4.13 6.92
CA HIS A 379 34.36 2.92 6.38
C HIS A 379 34.66 1.90 7.49
N ALA A 380 35.23 2.34 8.62
CA ALA A 380 35.52 1.47 9.74
C ALA A 380 34.27 0.79 10.34
N VAL A 381 33.14 1.49 10.39
CA VAL A 381 31.86 0.94 10.89
C VAL A 381 31.22 0.04 9.83
N MET A 382 31.28 0.40 8.54
CA MET A 382 30.78 -0.42 7.43
C MET A 382 31.45 -1.80 7.40
N GLU A 383 32.76 -1.88 7.65
CA GLU A 383 33.48 -3.16 7.72
C GLU A 383 32.94 -4.05 8.84
N GLN A 384 32.71 -3.49 10.03
CA GLN A 384 32.12 -4.23 11.15
C GLN A 384 30.70 -4.70 10.85
N ILE A 385 29.89 -3.84 10.21
CA ILE A 385 28.53 -4.20 9.80
C ILE A 385 28.56 -5.31 8.74
N ARG A 386 29.44 -5.21 7.73
CA ARG A 386 29.62 -6.24 6.69
C ARG A 386 29.99 -7.58 7.30
N GLN A 387 30.99 -7.61 8.19
CA GLN A 387 31.42 -8.81 8.88
C GLN A 387 30.25 -9.45 9.64
N ALA A 388 29.49 -8.65 10.39
CA ALA A 388 28.32 -9.12 11.10
C ALA A 388 27.21 -9.62 10.16
N ALA A 389 27.00 -8.98 9.00
CA ALA A 389 25.95 -9.33 8.05
C ALA A 389 26.25 -10.60 7.24
N GLY A 390 27.53 -10.90 6.95
CA GLY A 390 27.97 -12.06 6.17
C GLY A 390 27.67 -13.42 6.80
N GLU A 391 27.37 -13.46 8.09
CA GLU A 391 26.96 -14.67 8.81
C GLU A 391 25.47 -15.00 8.52
N GLY A 392 25.20 -15.61 7.36
CA GLY A 392 23.92 -16.30 7.09
C GLY A 392 22.74 -15.42 6.64
N SER A 393 22.89 -14.64 5.57
CA SER A 393 21.82 -13.75 5.11
C SER A 393 20.75 -14.48 4.28
N GLY A 394 19.51 -14.54 4.79
CA GLY A 394 18.31 -14.95 4.05
C GLY A 394 17.83 -13.89 3.04
N GLU A 395 16.55 -13.82 2.71
CA GLU A 395 15.99 -12.85 1.72
C GLU A 395 15.65 -11.46 2.31
N GLY A 396 15.95 -11.19 3.58
CA GLY A 396 15.45 -10.02 4.32
C GLY A 396 16.37 -8.80 4.36
N GLY A 397 16.15 -7.95 5.37
CA GLY A 397 16.89 -6.70 5.58
C GLY A 397 18.39 -6.90 5.81
N ILE A 398 18.80 -7.99 6.47
CA ILE A 398 20.23 -8.26 6.71
C ILE A 398 20.99 -8.48 5.40
N ARG A 399 20.37 -9.15 4.42
CA ARG A 399 20.95 -9.34 3.09
C ARG A 399 21.14 -8.02 2.36
N ARG A 400 20.14 -7.12 2.42
CA ARG A 400 20.26 -5.77 1.84
C ARG A 400 21.43 -4.99 2.47
N ILE A 401 21.62 -5.09 3.79
CA ILE A 401 22.78 -4.51 4.48
C ILE A 401 24.10 -5.13 3.95
N ALA A 402 24.18 -6.45 3.80
CA ALA A 402 25.38 -7.12 3.28
C ALA A 402 25.71 -6.68 1.83
N GLU A 403 24.69 -6.58 0.97
CA GLU A 403 24.83 -6.14 -0.42
C GLU A 403 25.26 -4.67 -0.50
N GLU A 404 24.66 -3.78 0.28
CA GLU A 404 25.04 -2.36 0.31
C GLU A 404 26.43 -2.13 0.87
N THR A 405 26.79 -2.81 1.96
CA THR A 405 28.15 -2.73 2.52
C THR A 405 29.19 -3.28 1.57
N GLY A 406 28.91 -4.37 0.85
CA GLY A 406 29.81 -4.90 -0.19
C GLY A 406 30.05 -3.93 -1.33
N LYS A 407 29.00 -3.34 -1.88
CA LYS A 407 29.11 -2.33 -2.95
C LYS A 407 29.95 -1.14 -2.53
N GLU A 408 29.73 -0.61 -1.33
CA GLU A 408 30.46 0.56 -0.81
C GLU A 408 31.93 0.28 -0.46
N LEU A 409 32.24 -0.97 -0.07
CA LEU A 409 33.60 -1.41 0.27
C LEU A 409 34.38 -1.93 -0.95
N GLY A 410 33.72 -2.11 -2.11
CA GLY A 410 34.33 -2.56 -3.35
C GLY A 410 34.55 -4.07 -3.43
N HIS A 411 33.66 -4.86 -2.82
CA HIS A 411 33.73 -6.32 -2.77
C HIS A 411 32.64 -7.04 -3.57
#